data_AF-A0A969JNI8-F1
#
_entry.id   AF-A0A969JNI8-F1
#
_cell.length_a   1.000
_cell.length_b   1.000
_cell.length_c   1.000
_cell.angle_alpha   90.00
_cell.angle_beta   90.00
_cell.angle_gamma   90.00
#
_symmetry.space_group_name_H-M   'P 1'
#
loop_
_entity.id
_entity.type
_entity.pdbx_description
1 polymer ?
#
loop_
_entity_poly.entity_id
_entity_poly.type
_entity_poly.pdbx_seq_one_letter_code
_entity_poly.pdbx_strand_id
1 'polypeptide(L)'
;MTSRRRVLKSIGLSALAIPSWSALGNDQTISFPIANDPEYWKKIRAQFMLSGDSVFFNPGTVGAMPRVVVEKMYDHMKYTAEHVADWAYKDDNKEEFISGYNNLLPIRTKVAKLINCDAAEVAMTDNVTNGMS
;
A
#
# COMPACT_ATOMS: atom_id res chain seq x y z
N MET A 1 -37.83 34.79 1.90
CA MET A 1 -37.79 33.39 1.42
C MET A 1 -36.84 33.31 0.22
N THR A 2 -35.61 32.87 0.44
CA THR A 2 -34.60 32.69 -0.61
C THR A 2 -34.90 31.41 -1.41
N SER A 3 -35.26 31.56 -2.69
CA SER A 3 -35.58 30.44 -3.58
C SER A 3 -34.32 29.65 -3.93
N ARG A 4 -34.40 28.31 -3.86
CA ARG A 4 -33.35 27.35 -4.27
C ARG A 4 -32.77 27.65 -5.67
N ARG A 5 -33.59 28.22 -6.55
CA ARG A 5 -33.19 28.64 -7.91
C ARG A 5 -32.18 29.79 -7.91
N ARG A 6 -32.25 30.70 -6.93
CA ARG A 6 -31.33 31.84 -6.81
C ARG A 6 -29.96 31.39 -6.32
N VAL A 7 -29.92 30.41 -5.41
CA VAL A 7 -28.69 29.79 -4.90
C VAL A 7 -27.95 29.03 -6.02
N LEU A 8 -28.67 28.26 -6.84
CA LEU A 8 -28.05 27.55 -7.97
C LEU A 8 -27.49 28.51 -9.03
N LYS A 9 -28.16 29.65 -9.29
CA LYS A 9 -27.64 30.68 -10.20
C LYS A 9 -26.40 31.39 -9.66
N SER A 10 -26.29 31.60 -8.34
CA SER A 10 -25.11 32.24 -7.75
C SER A 10 -23.89 31.30 -7.68
N ILE A 11 -24.09 29.99 -7.60
CA ILE A 11 -22.98 29.00 -7.60
C ILE A 11 -22.39 28.83 -9.00
N GLY A 12 -23.22 28.93 -10.05
CA GLY A 12 -22.79 28.74 -11.45
C GLY A 12 -21.74 29.73 -11.97
N LEU A 13 -21.65 30.94 -11.39
CA LEU A 13 -20.61 31.93 -11.77
C LEU A 13 -19.29 31.76 -11.00
N SER A 14 -19.26 31.03 -9.89
CA SER A 14 -18.05 30.85 -9.07
C SER A 14 -17.26 29.58 -9.40
N ALA A 15 -17.82 28.67 -10.21
CA ALA A 15 -17.20 27.38 -10.53
C ALA A 15 -16.00 27.47 -11.51
N LEU A 16 -15.77 28.61 -12.15
CA LEU A 16 -14.69 28.79 -13.14
C LEU A 16 -13.37 29.31 -12.53
N ALA A 17 -13.34 29.59 -11.23
CA ALA A 17 -12.19 30.18 -10.55
C ALA A 17 -11.54 29.26 -9.51
N ILE A 18 -11.80 27.94 -9.56
CA ILE A 18 -11.03 26.99 -8.76
C ILE A 18 -9.76 26.72 -9.56
N PRO A 19 -8.58 27.25 -9.15
CA PRO A 19 -7.34 26.80 -9.75
C PRO A 19 -7.29 25.29 -9.54
N SER A 20 -7.07 24.55 -10.62
CA SER A 20 -6.73 23.14 -10.56
C SER A 20 -5.39 23.00 -9.84
N TRP A 21 -5.42 23.08 -8.51
CA TRP A 21 -4.38 22.50 -7.68
C TRP A 21 -4.48 21.00 -7.95
N SER A 22 -3.78 20.59 -9.00
CA SER A 22 -3.32 19.23 -9.11
C SER A 22 -2.59 19.02 -7.79
N ALA A 23 -3.16 18.21 -6.91
CA ALA A 23 -2.44 17.68 -5.79
C ALA A 23 -1.20 17.03 -6.43
N LEU A 24 -0.06 17.71 -6.33
CA LEU A 24 1.25 17.08 -6.43
C LEU A 24 1.27 16.14 -5.23
N GLY A 25 0.60 15.00 -5.38
CA GLY A 25 0.84 13.83 -4.57
C GLY A 25 2.33 13.59 -4.74
N ASN A 26 3.07 13.91 -3.69
CA ASN A 26 4.47 13.62 -3.61
C ASN A 26 4.54 12.10 -3.51
N ASP A 27 4.45 11.42 -4.67
CA ASP A 27 4.69 10.00 -4.79
C ASP A 27 6.19 9.83 -4.56
N GLN A 28 6.59 9.94 -3.29
CA GLN A 28 7.93 9.61 -2.85
C GLN A 28 8.07 8.11 -3.00
N THR A 29 8.31 7.68 -4.23
CA THR A 29 8.82 6.35 -4.49
C THR A 29 10.16 6.27 -3.75
N ILE A 30 10.20 5.51 -2.65
CA ILE A 30 11.44 5.22 -1.94
C ILE A 30 12.35 4.51 -2.95
N SER A 31 13.34 5.23 -3.48
CA SER A 31 14.28 4.66 -4.44
C SER A 31 15.27 3.77 -3.71
N PHE A 32 15.54 2.58 -4.26
CA PHE A 32 16.64 1.76 -3.77
C PHE A 32 17.95 2.55 -3.83
N PRO A 33 18.87 2.34 -2.86
CA PRO A 33 20.20 2.92 -2.94
C PRO A 33 20.91 2.45 -4.23
N ILE A 34 21.84 3.25 -4.75
CA ILE A 34 22.60 2.91 -5.96
C ILE A 34 23.52 1.74 -5.65
N ALA A 35 23.54 0.70 -6.50
CA ALA A 35 24.26 -0.55 -6.21
C ALA A 35 25.76 -0.38 -5.89
N ASN A 36 26.43 0.61 -6.49
CA ASN A 36 27.85 0.89 -6.28
C ASN A 36 28.13 1.91 -5.17
N ASP A 37 27.11 2.30 -4.41
CA ASP A 37 27.26 3.19 -3.26
C ASP A 37 28.04 2.48 -2.14
N PRO A 38 29.17 3.02 -1.67
CA PRO A 38 29.92 2.43 -0.55
C PRO A 38 29.08 2.24 0.71
N GLU A 39 28.06 3.07 0.92
CA GLU A 39 27.16 3.02 2.08
C GLU A 39 25.86 2.24 1.79
N TYR A 40 25.77 1.52 0.66
CA TYR A 40 24.57 0.79 0.20
C TYR A 40 23.92 -0.02 1.33
N TRP A 41 24.68 -0.89 1.98
CA TRP A 41 24.17 -1.77 3.03
C TRP A 41 23.75 -1.02 4.29
N LYS A 42 24.44 0.07 4.63
CA LYS A 42 24.05 0.93 5.77
C LYS A 42 22.72 1.63 5.49
N LYS A 43 22.52 2.10 4.25
CA LYS A 43 21.25 2.69 3.80
C LYS A 43 20.12 1.67 3.78
N ILE A 44 20.38 0.43 3.36
CA ILE A 44 19.41 -0.68 3.46
C ILE A 44 19.10 -0.98 4.93
N ARG A 45 20.10 -1.10 5.81
CA ARG A 45 19.91 -1.36 7.25
C ARG A 45 19.08 -0.27 7.95
N ALA A 46 19.22 0.98 7.51
CA ALA A 46 18.44 2.12 8.03
C ALA A 46 16.94 2.07 7.66
N GLN A 47 16.56 1.21 6.71
CA GLN A 47 15.15 0.95 6.38
C GLN A 47 14.47 0.02 7.39
N PHE A 48 15.17 -0.55 8.37
CA PHE A 48 14.57 -1.44 9.37
C PHE A 48 14.44 -0.73 10.71
N MET A 49 13.38 -1.05 11.46
CA MET A 49 13.14 -0.55 12.82
C MET A 49 13.93 -1.33 13.89
N LEU A 50 14.78 -2.29 13.47
CA LEU A 50 15.65 -3.05 14.38
C LEU A 50 16.52 -2.12 15.23
N SER A 51 16.53 -2.34 16.54
CA SER A 51 17.39 -1.62 17.49
C SER A 51 18.85 -1.62 17.04
N GLY A 52 19.55 -0.51 17.27
CA GLY A 52 20.99 -0.41 17.07
C GLY A 52 21.79 -1.13 18.16
N ASP A 53 21.17 -1.37 19.31
CA ASP A 53 21.81 -1.94 20.51
C ASP A 53 21.68 -3.46 20.58
N SER A 54 21.23 -4.10 19.51
CA SER A 54 20.99 -5.55 19.47
C SER A 54 21.41 -6.12 18.14
N VAL A 55 21.97 -7.34 18.18
CA VAL A 55 22.38 -8.06 16.97
C VAL A 55 21.42 -9.21 16.73
N PHE A 56 20.80 -9.22 15.56
CA PHE A 56 19.82 -10.23 15.17
C PHE A 56 20.36 -11.11 14.04
N PHE A 57 20.68 -12.36 14.36
CA PHE A 57 21.31 -13.32 13.44
C PHE A 57 20.35 -14.36 12.84
N ASN A 58 19.05 -14.31 13.15
CA ASN A 58 18.06 -15.25 12.62
C ASN A 58 17.01 -14.61 11.68
N PRO A 59 17.40 -13.86 10.64
CA PRO A 59 16.45 -13.28 9.69
C PRO A 59 15.74 -14.34 8.83
N GLY A 60 16.22 -15.59 8.80
CA GLY A 60 15.63 -16.67 8.02
C GLY A 60 14.39 -17.29 8.65
N THR A 61 14.32 -17.39 9.98
CA THR A 61 13.09 -17.86 10.67
C THR A 61 12.10 -16.73 10.88
N VAL A 62 12.57 -15.59 11.39
CA VAL A 62 11.72 -14.41 11.62
C VAL A 62 12.30 -13.27 10.81
N GLY A 63 11.65 -12.98 9.68
CA GLY A 63 12.04 -11.88 8.83
C GLY A 63 11.96 -10.55 9.58
N ALA A 64 13.05 -9.79 9.61
CA ALA A 64 12.98 -8.40 10.02
C ALA A 64 12.19 -7.63 8.98
N MET A 65 11.11 -6.96 9.38
CA MET A 65 10.27 -6.19 8.45
C MET A 65 10.91 -4.82 8.16
N PRO A 66 11.06 -4.43 6.88
CA PRO A 66 11.38 -3.05 6.53
C PRO A 66 10.28 -2.08 7.01
N ARG A 67 10.64 -0.84 7.33
CA ARG A 67 9.77 0.21 7.84
C ARG A 67 8.55 0.44 6.95
N VAL A 68 8.74 0.47 5.64
CA VAL A 68 7.64 0.64 4.68
C VAL A 68 6.59 -0.47 4.80
N VAL A 69 6.98 -1.70 5.12
CA VAL A 69 6.05 -2.82 5.33
C VAL A 69 5.29 -2.64 6.64
N VAL A 70 5.99 -2.28 7.72
CA VAL A 70 5.38 -2.03 9.04
C VAL A 70 4.37 -0.89 8.97
N GLU A 71 4.75 0.23 8.36
CA GLU A 71 3.89 1.42 8.21
C GLU A 71 2.65 1.09 7.36
N LYS A 72 2.81 0.41 6.23
CA LYS A 72 1.66 0.01 5.39
C LYS A 72 0.72 -0.95 6.11
N MET A 73 1.24 -1.87 6.92
CA MET A 73 0.39 -2.77 7.70
C MET A 73 -0.35 -2.00 8.81
N TYR A 74 0.31 -1.05 9.46
CA TYR A 74 -0.33 -0.18 10.46
C TYR A 74 -1.46 0.65 9.84
N ASP A 75 -1.21 1.30 8.70
CA ASP A 75 -2.21 2.07 7.96
C ASP A 75 -3.41 1.18 7.59
N HIS A 76 -3.16 -0.04 7.11
CA HIS A 76 -4.20 -0.98 6.75
C HIS A 76 -5.05 -1.43 7.95
N MET A 77 -4.41 -1.75 9.08
CA MET A 77 -5.13 -2.12 10.31
C MET A 77 -6.00 -0.97 10.81
N LYS A 78 -5.46 0.25 10.81
CA LYS A 78 -6.20 1.45 11.20
C LYS A 78 -7.40 1.69 10.28
N TYR A 79 -7.19 1.64 8.97
CA TYR A 79 -8.26 1.79 7.98
C TYR A 79 -9.39 0.78 8.23
N THR A 80 -9.03 -0.50 8.38
CA THR A 80 -10.01 -1.57 8.62
C THR A 80 -10.80 -1.36 9.91
N ALA A 81 -10.18 -0.81 10.95
CA ALA A 81 -10.85 -0.50 12.21
C ALA A 81 -11.81 0.70 12.12
N GLU A 82 -11.48 1.71 11.32
CA GLU A 82 -12.29 2.93 11.14
C GLU A 82 -13.40 2.75 10.09
N HIS A 83 -13.16 1.92 9.07
CA HIS A 83 -13.95 1.82 7.85
C HIS A 83 -14.50 0.42 7.57
N VAL A 84 -14.75 -0.38 8.62
CA VAL A 84 -15.21 -1.78 8.46
C VAL A 84 -16.51 -1.93 7.63
N ALA A 85 -17.34 -0.88 7.59
CA ALA A 85 -18.60 -0.87 6.83
C ALA A 85 -18.41 -0.53 5.34
N ASP A 86 -17.26 0.02 4.94
CA ASP A 86 -16.94 0.39 3.54
C ASP A 86 -16.54 -0.85 2.71
N TRP A 87 -17.15 -1.99 3.01
CA TRP A 87 -16.80 -3.30 2.50
C TRP A 87 -17.07 -3.41 1.00
N ALA A 88 -16.01 -3.67 0.22
CA ALA A 88 -16.07 -3.84 -1.22
C ALA A 88 -16.71 -5.19 -1.62
N TYR A 89 -18.01 -5.38 -1.37
CA TYR A 89 -18.77 -6.56 -1.84
C TYR A 89 -19.03 -6.55 -3.36
N LYS A 90 -18.78 -5.42 -4.05
CA LYS A 90 -19.05 -5.26 -5.47
C LYS A 90 -17.73 -5.26 -6.26
N ASP A 91 -17.81 -5.71 -7.51
CA ASP A 91 -16.70 -5.76 -8.48
C ASP A 91 -16.11 -4.38 -8.84
N ASP A 92 -16.46 -3.31 -8.13
CA ASP A 92 -15.76 -2.02 -8.20
C ASP A 92 -14.48 -2.00 -7.36
N ASN A 93 -14.13 -3.13 -6.73
CA ASN A 93 -12.92 -3.44 -5.97
C ASN A 93 -11.74 -2.51 -6.29
N LYS A 94 -11.69 -1.38 -5.57
CA LYS A 94 -10.66 -0.34 -5.67
C LYS A 94 -9.32 -0.77 -5.05
N GLU A 95 -8.98 -2.05 -5.16
CA GLU A 95 -7.86 -2.69 -4.45
C GLU A 95 -7.94 -2.50 -2.92
N GLU A 96 -9.13 -2.31 -2.37
CA GLU A 96 -9.28 -2.20 -0.92
C GLU A 96 -9.43 -3.61 -0.32
N PHE A 97 -8.57 -3.86 0.66
CA PHE A 97 -8.30 -5.16 1.24
C PHE A 97 -9.54 -5.74 1.94
N ILE A 98 -10.34 -6.51 1.19
CA ILE A 98 -11.19 -7.51 1.81
C ILE A 98 -10.25 -8.51 2.45
N SER A 99 -10.31 -8.64 3.78
CA SER A 99 -9.52 -9.58 4.58
C SER A 99 -9.56 -11.00 3.99
N GLY A 100 -8.59 -11.33 3.12
CA GLY A 100 -8.38 -12.64 2.52
C GLY A 100 -9.22 -13.03 1.29
N TYR A 101 -10.33 -12.34 0.95
CA TYR A 101 -11.24 -12.79 -0.12
C TYR A 101 -11.00 -12.13 -1.50
N ASN A 102 -10.13 -11.13 -1.59
CA ASN A 102 -9.85 -10.46 -2.85
C ASN A 102 -8.96 -11.35 -3.75
N ASN A 103 -9.07 -11.23 -5.08
CA ASN A 103 -8.19 -11.90 -6.04
C ASN A 103 -6.72 -11.45 -5.88
N LEU A 104 -6.47 -10.25 -5.36
CA LEU A 104 -5.12 -9.69 -5.17
C LEU A 104 -4.28 -9.69 -6.46
N LEU A 105 -4.93 -9.61 -7.64
CA LEU A 105 -4.28 -9.67 -8.94
C LEU A 105 -3.09 -8.70 -9.10
N PRO A 106 -3.15 -7.45 -8.61
CA PRO A 106 -2.01 -6.53 -8.65
C PRO A 106 -0.79 -7.04 -7.87
N ILE A 107 -1.01 -7.68 -6.72
CA ILE A 107 0.05 -8.27 -5.89
C ILE A 107 0.58 -9.54 -6.55
N ARG A 108 -0.32 -10.44 -6.98
CA ARG A 108 0.04 -11.68 -7.70
C ARG A 108 0.89 -11.38 -8.93
N THR A 109 0.57 -10.32 -9.68
CA THR A 109 1.35 -9.88 -10.86
C THR A 109 2.76 -9.45 -10.48
N LYS A 110 2.94 -8.70 -9.37
CA LYS A 110 4.27 -8.29 -8.89
C LYS A 110 5.10 -9.50 -8.44
N VAL A 111 4.48 -10.44 -7.73
CA VAL A 111 5.14 -11.69 -7.27
C VAL A 111 5.51 -12.57 -8.46
N ALA A 112 4.60 -12.77 -9.41
CA ALA A 112 4.83 -13.57 -10.60
C ALA A 112 6.03 -13.07 -11.41
N LYS A 113 6.17 -11.75 -11.55
CA LYS A 113 7.36 -11.12 -12.17
C LYS A 113 8.65 -11.42 -11.40
N LEU A 114 8.60 -11.47 -10.07
CA LEU A 114 9.77 -11.75 -9.23
C LEU A 114 10.26 -13.20 -9.39
N ILE A 115 9.35 -14.16 -9.55
CA ILE A 115 9.67 -15.59 -9.68
C ILE A 115 9.58 -16.12 -11.12
N ASN A 116 9.39 -15.23 -12.09
CA ASN A 116 9.32 -15.52 -13.53
C ASN A 116 8.22 -16.53 -13.92
N CYS A 117 7.00 -16.28 -13.47
CA CYS A 117 5.80 -17.04 -13.84
C CYS A 117 4.63 -16.11 -14.20
N ASP A 118 3.46 -16.68 -14.51
CA ASP A 118 2.23 -15.92 -14.72
C ASP A 118 1.46 -15.70 -13.40
N ALA A 119 0.72 -14.59 -13.30
CA ALA A 119 -0.07 -14.27 -12.11
C ALA A 119 -1.08 -15.38 -11.74
N ALA A 120 -1.61 -16.09 -12.75
CA ALA A 120 -2.51 -17.21 -12.57
C ALA A 120 -1.87 -18.40 -11.83
N GLU A 121 -0.55 -18.54 -11.90
CA GLU A 121 0.23 -19.61 -11.27
C GLU A 121 0.60 -19.28 -9.80
N VAL A 122 0.35 -18.05 -9.35
CA VAL A 122 0.63 -17.61 -7.98
C VAL A 122 -0.61 -17.73 -7.11
N ALA A 123 -0.53 -18.55 -6.05
CA ALA A 123 -1.50 -18.55 -4.95
C ALA A 123 -0.91 -17.79 -3.74
N MET A 124 -1.72 -16.91 -3.13
CA MET A 124 -1.34 -16.20 -1.90
C MET A 124 -1.84 -16.99 -0.71
N THR A 125 -0.93 -17.50 0.13
CA THR A 125 -1.25 -18.23 1.36
C THR A 125 -0.70 -17.50 2.58
N ASP A 126 -1.16 -17.88 3.78
CA ASP A 126 -0.72 -17.24 5.02
C ASP A 126 0.74 -17.59 5.39
N ASN A 127 1.18 -18.80 5.06
CA ASN A 127 2.51 -19.30 5.38
C ASN A 127 2.88 -20.54 4.55
N VAL A 128 4.13 -21.00 4.71
CA VAL A 128 4.69 -22.17 4.00
C VAL A 128 3.94 -23.47 4.34
N THR A 129 3.55 -23.66 5.61
CA THR A 129 2.82 -24.86 6.05
C THR A 129 1.48 -25.00 5.34
N ASN A 130 0.73 -23.91 5.19
CA ASN A 130 -0.55 -23.89 4.47
C ASN A 130 -0.36 -24.22 2.97
N GLY A 131 0.83 -23.97 2.40
CA GLY A 131 1.15 -24.37 1.03
C GLY A 131 1.42 -25.87 0.86
N MET A 132 1.59 -26.62 1.94
CA MET A 132 1.89 -28.06 1.91
C MET A 132 0.67 -28.96 2.19
N SER A 133 -0.44 -28.38 2.67
CA SER A 133 -1.66 -29.09 3.10
C SER A 133 -2.85 -28.71 2.23
#